data_AF-A0A4Y7PDM1-F1
#
_entry.id   AF-A0A4Y7PDM1-F1
#
_cell.length_a   1.000
_cell.length_b   1.000
_cell.length_c   1.000
_cell.angle_alpha   90.00
_cell.angle_beta   90.00
_cell.angle_gamma   90.00
#
_symmetry.space_group_name_H-M   'P 1'
#
loop_
_entity.id
_entity.type
_entity.pdbx_description
1 polymer ?
#
loop_
_entity_poly.entity_id
_entity_poly.type
_entity_poly.pdbx_seq_one_letter_code
_entity_poly.pdbx_strand_id
1 'polypeptide(L)' 'NTGIILYSLWVSIACLNQFINSVIWHNNALNSAPVWCDISTRLIVGISVAIPASSLCIVRRLYHICSM' A
#
# COMPACT_ATOMS: atom_id res chain seq x y z
N ASN A 1 0.78 19.28 -3.27
CA ASN A 1 0.83 18.02 -4.03
C ASN A 1 1.02 16.83 -3.09
N THR A 2 0.36 16.83 -1.93
CA THR A 2 0.69 15.88 -0.86
C THR A 2 -0.04 14.55 -1.03
N GLY A 3 -1.32 14.58 -1.46
CA GLY A 3 -2.13 13.38 -1.67
C GLY A 3 -1.55 12.42 -2.71
N ILE A 4 -0.97 12.94 -3.80
CA ILE A 4 -0.37 12.12 -4.87
C ILE A 4 0.93 11.47 -4.40
N ILE A 5 1.78 12.20 -3.68
CA ILE A 5 3.03 11.67 -3.12
C ILE A 5 2.74 10.57 -2.10
N LEU A 6 1.77 10.79 -1.20
CA LEU A 6 1.34 9.76 -0.25
C LEU A 6 0.79 8.53 -0.99
N TYR A 7 -0.05 8.75 -1.99
CA TYR A 7 -0.62 7.66 -2.79
C TYR A 7 0.46 6.82 -3.49
N SER A 8 1.43 7.46 -4.18
CA SER A 8 2.49 6.73 -4.86
C SER A 8 3.40 5.96 -3.90
N LEU A 9 3.77 6.56 -2.76
CA LEU A 9 4.57 5.89 -1.73
C LEU A 9 3.86 4.63 -1.18
N TRP A 10 2.58 4.75 -0.81
CA TRP A 10 1.82 3.63 -0.28
C TRP A 10 1.62 2.52 -1.31
N VAL A 11 1.38 2.86 -2.57
CA VAL A 11 1.29 1.89 -3.67
C VAL A 11 2.63 1.20 -3.91
N SER A 12 3.76 1.93 -3.90
CA SER A 12 5.09 1.32 -4.05
C SER A 12 5.39 0.32 -2.93
N ILE A 13 5.03 0.64 -1.68
CA ILE A 13 5.18 -0.29 -0.54
C ILE A 13 4.32 -1.54 -0.73
N ALA A 14 3.09 -1.39 -1.22
CA ALA A 14 2.20 -2.52 -1.52
C ALA A 14 2.78 -3.45 -2.60
N CYS A 15 3.29 -2.89 -3.69
CA CYS A 15 3.93 -3.65 -4.76
C CYS A 15 5.21 -4.35 -4.27
N LEU A 16 6.02 -3.69 -3.45
CA LEU A 16 7.22 -4.29 -2.86
C LEU A 16 6.87 -5.49 -1.97
N ASN A 17 5.81 -5.36 -1.15
CA ASN A 17 5.33 -6.46 -0.32
C ASN A 17 4.96 -7.68 -1.16
N GLN A 18 4.16 -7.48 -2.22
CA GLN A 18 3.77 -8.56 -3.14
C GLN A 18 4.98 -9.18 -3.86
N PHE A 19 5.95 -8.36 -4.26
CA PHE A 19 7.20 -8.83 -4.87
C PHE A 19 7.97 -9.77 -3.92
N ILE A 20 8.19 -9.34 -2.68
CA ILE A 20 8.92 -10.14 -1.69
C ILE A 20 8.15 -11.42 -1.37
N ASN A 21 6.82 -11.35 -1.25
CA ASN A 21 5.98 -12.53 -1.07
C ASN A 21 6.15 -13.52 -2.24
N SER A 22 6.16 -13.03 -3.48
CA SER A 22 6.37 -13.88 -4.66
C SER A 22 7.76 -14.51 -4.71
N VAL A 23 8.81 -13.83 -4.20
CA VAL A 23 10.18 -14.35 -4.15
C VAL A 23 10.33 -15.42 -3.07
N ILE A 24 9.83 -15.17 -1.85
CA ILE A 24 10.01 -16.08 -0.71
C ILE A 24 9.13 -17.34 -0.85
N TRP A 25 7.89 -17.19 -1.32
CA TRP A 25 6.96 -18.31 -1.52
C TRP A 25 7.03 -18.89 -2.93
N HIS A 26 8.09 -18.58 -3.70
CA HIS A 26 8.30 -19.23 -4.99
C HIS A 26 8.53 -20.72 -4.78
N ASN A 27 7.58 -21.54 -5.24
CA ASN A 27 7.63 -23.00 -5.20
C ASN A 27 7.63 -23.63 -3.78
N ASN A 28 7.21 -22.87 -2.74
CA ASN A 28 7.13 -23.41 -1.38
C ASN A 28 5.95 -22.82 -0.60
N ALA A 29 5.04 -23.67 -0.12
CA ALA A 29 3.91 -23.28 0.73
C ALA A 29 4.24 -23.40 2.24
N LEU A 30 5.47 -23.80 2.56
CA LEU A 30 5.95 -23.91 3.93
C LEU A 30 6.32 -22.52 4.47
N ASN A 31 6.06 -22.31 5.76
CA ASN A 31 6.28 -21.06 6.49
C ASN A 31 7.78 -20.78 6.72
N SER A 32 8.51 -20.54 5.63
CA SER A 32 9.97 -20.31 5.63
C SER A 32 10.39 -19.07 6.42
N ALA A 33 9.51 -18.07 6.58
CA ALA A 33 9.80 -16.82 7.28
C ALA A 33 8.58 -16.28 8.06
N PRO A 34 8.34 -16.75 9.30
CA PRO A 34 7.20 -16.28 10.11
C PRO A 34 7.25 -14.76 10.37
N VAL A 35 8.45 -14.22 10.66
CA VAL A 35 8.65 -12.78 10.92
C VAL A 35 8.23 -11.90 9.74
N TRP A 36 8.46 -12.35 8.50
CA TRP A 36 8.04 -11.60 7.31
C TRP A 36 6.51 -11.61 7.14
N CYS A 37 5.86 -12.74 7.42
CA CYS A 37 4.42 -12.89 7.31
C CYS A 37 3.65 -11.96 8.27
N ASP A 38 4.17 -11.79 9.49
CA ASP A 38 3.62 -10.86 10.49
C ASP A 38 3.73 -9.39 10.03
N ILE A 39 4.90 -8.98 9.52
CA ILE A 39 5.13 -7.63 9.00
C ILE A 39 4.24 -7.38 7.78
N SER A 40 4.16 -8.35 6.88
CA SER A 40 3.37 -8.25 5.66
C SER A 40 1.89 -8.05 5.96
N THR A 41 1.33 -8.83 6.88
CA THR A 41 -0.07 -8.70 7.32
C THR A 41 -0.35 -7.29 7.84
N ARG A 42 0.52 -6.75 8.71
CA ARG A 42 0.34 -5.39 9.26
C ARG A 42 0.42 -4.32 8.17
N LEU A 43 1.34 -4.48 7.22
CA LEU A 43 1.45 -3.58 6.07
C LEU A 43 0.18 -3.61 5.22
N ILE A 44 -0.36 -4.79 4.90
CA ILE A 44 -1.58 -4.92 4.08
C ILE A 44 -2.78 -4.24 4.74
N VAL A 45 -2.94 -4.42 6.05
CA VAL A 45 -3.99 -3.74 6.83
C VAL A 45 -3.79 -2.21 6.78
N GLY A 46 -2.57 -1.72 6.94
CA GLY A 46 -2.26 -0.29 6.84
C GLY A 46 -2.52 0.30 5.46
N ILE A 47 -2.12 -0.41 4.40
CA ILE A 47 -2.32 -0.02 2.99
C ILE A 47 -3.81 0.09 2.66
N SER A 48 -4.63 -0.82 3.19
CA SER A 48 -6.08 -0.85 2.97
C SER A 48 -6.79 0.44 3.44
N VAL A 49 -6.20 1.15 4.39
CA VAL A 49 -6.69 2.45 4.89
C VAL A 49 -5.94 3.63 4.27
N ALA A 50 -4.63 3.49 4.06
CA ALA A 50 -3.78 4.58 3.57
C ALA A 50 -4.04 4.97 2.11
N ILE A 51 -4.32 4.01 1.24
CA ILE A 51 -4.66 4.25 -0.18
C ILE A 51 -5.97 5.06 -0.31
N PRO A 52 -7.11 4.64 0.27
CA PRO A 52 -8.35 5.42 0.17
C PRO A 52 -8.23 6.76 0.89
N ALA A 53 -7.52 6.86 2.02
CA ALA A 53 -7.26 8.15 2.67
C ALA A 53 -6.50 9.12 1.75
N SER A 54 -5.45 8.65 1.07
CA SER A 54 -4.69 9.45 0.11
C SER A 54 -5.54 9.84 -1.10
N SER A 55 -6.38 8.93 -1.60
CA SER A 55 -7.35 9.21 -2.68
C SER A 55 -8.35 10.30 -2.28
N LEU A 56 -8.89 10.25 -1.07
CA LEU A 56 -9.76 11.29 -0.52
C LEU A 56 -9.06 12.65 -0.50
N CYS A 57 -7.79 12.72 -0.08
CA CYS A 57 -7.02 13.98 -0.12
C CYS A 57 -6.89 14.54 -1.55
N ILE A 58 -6.72 13.68 -2.55
CA ILE A 58 -6.65 14.09 -3.96
C ILE A 58 -8.02 14.62 -4.41
N VAL A 59 -9.09 13.86 -4.18
CA VAL A 59 -10.47 14.24 -4.58
C VAL A 59 -10.92 15.52 -3.87
N ARG A 60 -10.59 15.70 -2.58
CA ARG A 60 -10.88 16.95 -1.83
C ARG A 60 -10.22 18.16 -2.46
N ARG A 61 -8.96 18.04 -2.87
CA ARG A 61 -8.24 19.12 -3.57
C ARG A 61 -8.87 19.39 -4.93
N LEU A 62 -9.22 18.33 -5.67
CA LEU A 62 -9.87 18.46 -6.97
C LEU A 62 -11.24 19.13 -6.85
N TYR A 63 -12.03 18.74 -5.85
CA TYR A 63 -13.33 19.32 -5.56
C TYR A 63 -13.22 20.83 -5.29
N HIS A 64 -12.25 21.24 -4.48
CA HIS A 64 -12.01 22.67 -4.25
C HIS A 64 -11.61 23.41 -5.53
N ILE A 65 -11.00 22.75 -6.53
CA ILE A 65 -10.63 23.34 -7.83
C ILE A 65 -11.82 23.42 -8.79
N CYS A 66 -12.67 22.40 -8.82
CA CYS A 66 -13.82 22.34 -9.73
C CYS A 66 -15.05 23.08 -9.21
N SER A 67 -15.14 23.30 -7.90
CA SER A 67 -16.23 24.06 -7.26
C SER A 67 -15.96 25.57 -7.21
N MET A 68 -14.81 26.02 -7.72
CA MET A 68 -14.52 27.42 -8.03
C MET A 68 -15.14 27.77 -9.38
#